data_AF-A0A819S7H2-F1
#
_entry.id   AF-A0A819S7H2-F1
#
_cell.length_a   1.000
_cell.length_b   1.000
_cell.length_c   1.000
_cell.angle_alpha   90.00
_cell.angle_beta   90.00
_cell.angle_gamma   90.00
#
_symmetry.space_group_name_H-M   'P 1'
#
loop_
_entity.id
_entity.type
_entity.pdbx_description
1 polymer ?
#
loop_
_entity_poly.entity_id
_entity_poly.type
_entity_poly.pdbx_seq_one_letter_code
_entity_poly.pdbx_strand_id
1 'polypeptide(L)'
;MQRSRGAETIVKFVDKIISDGRQGYSNSMSDGPDLLDLLLLAVDNEGESFTDQEIKEHALTFVLAGSETTGNLMVCIFYILMTHDHVLKACQQEIDQVIPNNIDELTNEHLSKLVICEAIINETLRLYPSAPIFIRRCIHGHTIGTDNQLNIPIDTDIFINSYILHRRSDLWPQLLEFDYTCWLRDPKNDLKPKSVHLFAYLPFAADPRNCIGQNFALFEAKIMLAMFVQHCHFKLVTGQK
;
A
#
# COMPACT_ATOMS: atom_id res chain seq x y z
N MET A 1 5.92 23.17 21.46
CA MET A 1 5.89 22.35 22.69
C MET A 1 5.14 21.01 22.51
N GLN A 2 4.00 20.93 21.79
CA GLN A 2 3.36 19.63 21.49
C GLN A 2 4.03 18.83 20.36
N ARG A 3 4.54 19.49 19.30
CA ARG A 3 5.24 18.81 18.18
C ARG A 3 6.52 18.09 18.62
N SER A 4 7.25 18.60 19.62
CA SER A 4 8.47 17.98 20.16
C SER A 4 8.16 16.67 20.89
N ARG A 5 7.06 16.62 21.66
CA ARG A 5 6.65 15.41 22.41
C ARG A 5 6.26 14.24 21.49
N GLY A 6 5.57 14.52 20.38
CA GLY A 6 5.20 13.51 19.40
C GLY A 6 6.43 12.92 18.70
N ALA A 7 7.34 13.78 18.24
CA ALA A 7 8.60 13.35 17.64
C ALA A 7 9.44 12.50 18.63
N GLU A 8 9.56 12.94 19.88
CA GLU A 8 10.26 12.18 20.93
C GLU A 8 9.64 10.80 21.17
N THR A 9 8.31 10.67 21.08
CA THR A 9 7.61 9.40 21.30
C THR A 9 7.92 8.42 20.17
N ILE A 10 7.86 8.88 18.92
CA ILE A 10 8.17 8.05 17.75
C ILE A 10 9.65 7.63 17.78
N VAL A 11 10.55 8.56 18.11
CA VAL A 11 11.98 8.28 18.24
C VAL A 11 12.23 7.21 19.31
N LYS A 12 11.62 7.35 20.50
CA LYS A 12 11.74 6.34 21.58
C LYS A 12 11.18 4.97 21.18
N PHE A 13 10.10 4.95 20.41
CA PHE A 13 9.52 3.71 19.89
C PHE A 13 10.48 3.01 18.92
N VAL A 14 11.08 3.75 17.98
CA VAL A 14 12.08 3.21 17.05
C VAL A 14 13.35 2.75 17.79
N ASP A 15 13.84 3.53 18.75
CA ASP A 15 14.99 3.16 19.57
C ASP A 15 14.75 1.85 20.32
N LYS A 16 13.53 1.66 20.82
CA LYS A 16 13.13 0.40 21.47
C LYS A 16 13.13 -0.76 20.47
N ILE A 17 12.54 -0.61 19.28
CA ILE A 17 12.54 -1.64 18.24
C ILE A 17 13.97 -2.07 17.90
N ILE A 18 14.87 -1.12 17.72
CA ILE A 18 16.28 -1.40 17.38
C ILE A 18 16.99 -2.11 18.52
N SER A 19 16.79 -1.65 19.76
CA SER A 19 17.36 -2.30 20.95
C SER A 19 16.86 -3.73 21.10
N ASP A 20 15.56 -3.96 20.96
CA ASP A 20 14.94 -5.28 21.10
C ASP A 20 15.41 -6.22 19.98
N GLY A 21 15.48 -5.72 18.73
CA GLY A 21 16.00 -6.48 17.58
C GLY A 21 17.46 -6.90 17.78
N ARG A 22 18.32 -6.02 18.28
CA ARG A 22 19.72 -6.37 18.60
C ARG A 22 19.85 -7.42 19.69
N GLN A 23 18.94 -7.44 20.67
CA GLN A 23 18.95 -8.43 21.76
C GLN A 23 18.36 -9.78 21.32
N GLY A 24 17.35 -9.76 20.44
CA GLY A 24 16.66 -10.94 19.90
C GLY A 24 17.28 -11.54 18.64
N TYR A 25 18.33 -10.91 18.10
CA TYR A 25 18.93 -11.20 16.80
C TYR A 25 19.24 -12.68 16.53
N SER A 26 19.71 -13.43 17.53
CA SER A 26 20.00 -14.86 17.35
C SER A 26 18.75 -15.73 17.18
N ASN A 27 17.62 -15.30 17.74
CA ASN A 27 16.35 -16.02 17.67
C ASN A 27 15.51 -15.58 16.45
N SER A 28 15.59 -14.32 16.01
CA SER A 28 14.91 -13.87 14.78
C SER A 28 15.50 -14.53 13.53
N MET A 29 16.82 -14.74 13.50
CA MET A 29 17.48 -15.45 12.40
C MET A 29 17.02 -16.91 12.20
N SER A 30 16.57 -17.59 13.26
CA SER A 30 16.03 -18.96 13.15
C SER A 30 14.60 -19.02 12.62
N ASP A 31 13.80 -17.97 12.84
CA ASP A 31 12.39 -17.90 12.42
C ASP A 31 12.19 -17.12 11.10
N GLY A 32 13.27 -16.52 10.58
CA GLY A 32 13.32 -15.78 9.32
C GLY A 32 13.62 -14.28 9.56
N PRO A 33 14.61 -13.69 8.87
CA PRO A 33 15.02 -12.30 9.11
C PRO A 33 13.89 -11.33 8.78
N ASP A 34 13.66 -10.37 9.67
CA ASP A 34 12.79 -9.22 9.38
C ASP A 34 13.57 -8.08 8.69
N LEU A 35 12.87 -6.99 8.36
CA LEU A 35 13.49 -5.85 7.69
C LEU A 35 14.61 -5.19 8.52
N LEU A 36 14.48 -5.17 9.85
CA LEU A 36 15.51 -4.61 10.72
C LEU A 36 16.74 -5.51 10.73
N ASP A 37 16.56 -6.84 10.79
CA ASP A 37 17.65 -7.80 10.68
C ASP A 37 18.42 -7.61 9.35
N LEU A 38 17.69 -7.44 8.25
CA LEU A 38 18.27 -7.18 6.93
C LEU A 38 19.05 -5.86 6.89
N LEU A 39 18.59 -4.81 7.56
CA LEU A 39 19.32 -3.53 7.67
C LEU A 39 20.58 -3.67 8.52
N LEU A 40 20.51 -4.42 9.63
CA LEU A 40 21.65 -4.67 10.50
C LEU A 40 22.74 -5.50 9.81
N LEU A 41 22.34 -6.38 8.89
CA LEU A 41 23.23 -7.23 8.10
C LEU A 41 23.72 -6.61 6.80
N ALA A 42 23.10 -5.53 6.34
CA ALA A 42 23.41 -4.93 5.07
C ALA A 42 24.83 -4.33 5.08
N VAL A 43 25.58 -4.64 4.02
CA VAL A 43 26.86 -4.05 3.69
C VAL A 43 26.84 -3.55 2.26
N ASP A 44 27.55 -2.47 1.98
CA ASP A 44 27.71 -1.96 0.63
C ASP A 44 28.76 -2.78 -0.18
N ASN A 45 29.07 -2.31 -1.39
CA ASN A 45 30.03 -2.96 -2.28
C ASN A 45 31.48 -2.92 -1.76
N GLU A 46 31.76 -2.05 -0.79
CA GLU A 46 33.07 -1.86 -0.16
C GLU A 46 33.16 -2.65 1.16
N GLY A 47 32.05 -3.22 1.62
CA GLY A 47 31.94 -4.03 2.84
C GLY A 47 31.56 -3.21 4.08
N GLU A 48 31.17 -1.94 3.91
CA GLU A 48 30.80 -1.06 5.00
C GLU A 48 29.33 -1.25 5.38
N SER A 49 29.07 -1.39 6.68
CA SER A 49 27.71 -1.48 7.23
C SER A 49 27.09 -0.10 7.46
N PHE A 50 25.77 -0.04 7.55
CA PHE A 50 25.09 1.16 8.01
C PHE A 50 25.51 1.54 9.43
N THR A 51 25.66 2.84 9.66
CA THR A 51 25.83 3.40 11.00
C THR A 51 24.55 3.27 11.82
N ASP A 52 24.68 3.31 13.16
CA ASP A 52 23.52 3.31 14.07
C ASP A 52 22.50 4.43 13.76
N GLN A 53 23.00 5.58 13.32
CA GLN A 53 22.16 6.71 12.95
C GLN A 53 21.40 6.43 11.64
N GLU A 54 22.04 5.86 10.63
CA GLU A 54 21.39 5.49 9.37
C GLU A 54 20.35 4.39 9.58
N ILE A 55 20.65 3.36 10.37
CA ILE A 55 19.69 2.31 10.75
C ILE A 55 18.45 2.95 11.40
N LYS A 56 18.65 3.88 12.32
CA LYS A 56 17.57 4.60 13.01
C LYS A 56 16.73 5.43 12.05
N GLU A 57 17.37 6.17 11.13
CA GLU A 57 16.69 6.98 10.13
C GLU A 57 15.89 6.14 9.13
N HIS A 58 16.44 5.00 8.70
CA HIS A 58 15.75 4.04 7.86
C HIS A 58 14.56 3.40 8.59
N ALA A 59 14.76 2.90 9.82
CA ALA A 59 13.70 2.31 10.63
C ALA A 59 12.55 3.31 10.88
N LEU A 60 12.88 4.57 11.20
CA LEU A 60 11.89 5.64 11.33
C LEU A 60 11.11 5.87 10.03
N THR A 61 11.80 5.90 8.90
CA THR A 61 11.19 6.07 7.58
C THR A 61 10.20 4.94 7.29
N PHE A 62 10.57 3.69 7.56
CA PHE A 62 9.69 2.53 7.32
C PHE A 62 8.45 2.54 8.20
N VAL A 63 8.60 2.84 9.50
CA VAL A 63 7.47 2.91 10.44
C VAL A 63 6.48 3.99 10.00
N LEU A 64 6.97 5.19 9.66
CA LEU A 64 6.11 6.30 9.25
C LEU A 64 5.43 6.02 7.89
N ALA A 65 6.21 5.59 6.90
CA ALA A 65 5.69 5.34 5.56
C ALA A 65 4.68 4.19 5.54
N GLY A 66 4.93 3.09 6.26
CA GLY A 66 4.04 1.94 6.30
C GLY A 66 2.76 2.18 7.12
N SER A 67 2.90 2.76 8.32
CA SER A 67 1.77 2.84 9.26
C SER A 67 0.64 3.75 8.77
N GLU A 68 0.97 4.98 8.34
CA GLU A 68 -0.06 5.95 7.95
C GLU A 68 -0.71 5.58 6.61
N THR A 69 0.07 5.07 5.66
CA THR A 69 -0.46 4.75 4.32
C THR A 69 -1.36 3.51 4.33
N THR A 70 -0.96 2.42 4.99
CA THR A 70 -1.80 1.23 5.12
C THR A 70 -3.00 1.50 6.03
N GLY A 71 -2.82 2.26 7.12
CA GLY A 71 -3.91 2.66 8.00
C GLY A 71 -5.01 3.44 7.26
N ASN A 72 -4.63 4.44 6.45
CA ASN A 72 -5.57 5.21 5.64
C ASN A 72 -6.26 4.34 4.57
N LEU A 73 -5.54 3.40 3.96
CA LEU A 73 -6.12 2.42 3.03
C LEU A 73 -7.21 1.60 3.73
N MET A 74 -6.93 1.04 4.91
CA MET A 74 -7.92 0.25 5.66
C MET A 74 -9.15 1.07 6.03
N VAL A 75 -8.97 2.32 6.47
CA VAL A 75 -10.10 3.23 6.75
C VAL A 75 -11.01 3.38 5.52
N CYS A 76 -10.42 3.61 4.33
CA CYS A 76 -11.17 3.74 3.10
C CYS A 76 -11.86 2.42 2.69
N ILE A 77 -11.19 1.27 2.86
CA ILE A 77 -11.78 -0.05 2.61
C ILE A 77 -13.00 -0.24 3.50
N PHE A 78 -12.91 -0.03 4.81
CA PHE A 78 -14.06 -0.20 5.70
C PHE A 78 -15.18 0.76 5.40
N TYR A 79 -14.88 2.01 5.03
CA TYR A 79 -15.90 2.94 4.56
C TYR A 79 -16.64 2.38 3.34
N ILE A 80 -15.94 1.82 2.36
CA ILE A 80 -16.56 1.17 1.19
C ILE A 80 -17.42 -0.03 1.60
N LEU A 81 -16.90 -0.93 2.44
CA LEU A 81 -17.65 -2.11 2.89
C LEU A 81 -18.94 -1.72 3.61
N MET A 82 -18.90 -0.68 4.42
CA MET A 82 -20.05 -0.21 5.19
C MET A 82 -21.06 0.62 4.38
N THR A 83 -20.65 1.17 3.23
CA THR A 83 -21.51 1.95 2.32
C THR A 83 -22.02 1.13 1.12
N HIS A 84 -21.44 -0.05 0.87
CA HIS A 84 -21.76 -0.92 -0.25
C HIS A 84 -21.99 -2.37 0.22
N ASP A 85 -23.21 -2.67 0.69
CA ASP A 85 -23.60 -3.98 1.21
C ASP A 85 -23.22 -5.16 0.29
N HIS A 86 -23.30 -4.97 -1.03
CA HIS A 86 -22.96 -6.01 -2.00
C HIS A 86 -21.45 -6.32 -2.01
N VAL A 87 -20.59 -5.32 -1.80
CA VAL A 87 -19.14 -5.48 -1.70
C VAL A 87 -18.78 -6.22 -0.41
N LEU A 88 -19.37 -5.83 0.72
CA LEU A 88 -19.17 -6.53 2.00
C LEU A 88 -19.61 -8.00 1.91
N LYS A 89 -20.77 -8.27 1.31
CA LYS A 89 -21.25 -9.66 1.11
C LYS A 89 -20.29 -10.47 0.24
N ALA A 90 -19.80 -9.91 -0.87
CA ALA A 90 -18.86 -10.59 -1.75
C ALA A 90 -17.52 -10.87 -1.04
N CYS A 91 -17.01 -9.89 -0.28
CA CYS A 91 -15.79 -10.03 0.52
C CYS A 91 -15.94 -11.13 1.57
N GLN A 92 -17.03 -11.11 2.36
CA GLN A 92 -17.32 -12.13 3.35
C GLN A 92 -17.44 -13.53 2.72
N GLN A 93 -18.18 -13.65 1.61
CA GLN A 93 -18.35 -14.93 0.92
C GLN A 93 -17.03 -15.53 0.45
N GLU A 94 -16.12 -14.70 -0.08
CA GLU A 94 -14.79 -15.18 -0.46
C GLU A 94 -13.99 -15.63 0.75
N ILE A 95 -13.96 -14.81 1.81
CA ILE A 95 -13.22 -15.11 3.03
C ILE A 95 -13.72 -16.42 3.65
N ASP A 96 -15.04 -16.59 3.80
CA ASP A 96 -15.64 -17.80 4.37
C ASP A 96 -15.34 -19.07 3.55
N GLN A 97 -15.16 -18.93 2.23
CA GLN A 97 -14.82 -20.04 1.34
C GLN A 97 -13.33 -20.39 1.37
N VAL A 98 -12.46 -19.39 1.44
CA VAL A 98 -11.00 -19.55 1.33
C VAL A 98 -10.36 -19.81 2.68
N ILE A 99 -10.92 -19.24 3.75
CA ILE A 99 -10.39 -19.25 5.10
C ILE A 99 -11.40 -19.96 6.01
N PRO A 100 -11.16 -21.24 6.34
CA PRO A 100 -12.03 -21.96 7.26
C PRO A 100 -12.16 -21.27 8.62
N ASN A 101 -13.29 -21.50 9.29
CA ASN A 101 -13.45 -21.08 10.68
C ASN A 101 -12.48 -21.85 11.58
N ASN A 102 -11.85 -21.16 12.54
CA ASN A 102 -10.90 -21.71 13.51
C ASN A 102 -9.60 -22.25 12.91
N ILE A 103 -9.04 -21.58 11.90
CA ILE A 103 -7.64 -21.84 11.52
C ILE A 103 -6.70 -21.30 12.59
N ASP A 104 -5.63 -22.04 12.87
CA ASP A 104 -4.56 -21.58 13.77
C ASP A 104 -3.70 -20.51 13.09
N GLU A 105 -3.46 -20.64 11.78
CA GLU A 105 -2.57 -19.76 11.01
C GLU A 105 -3.06 -19.48 9.59
N LEU A 106 -2.95 -18.22 9.17
CA LEU A 106 -3.24 -17.77 7.81
C LEU A 106 -2.00 -17.97 6.94
N THR A 107 -2.14 -18.68 5.81
CA THR A 107 -1.02 -19.03 4.93
C THR A 107 -1.00 -18.19 3.65
N ASN A 108 0.15 -18.18 2.98
CA ASN A 108 0.28 -17.59 1.64
C ASN A 108 -0.67 -18.22 0.61
N GLU A 109 -0.99 -19.52 0.76
CA GLU A 109 -1.95 -20.18 -0.12
C GLU A 109 -3.35 -19.61 0.06
N HIS A 110 -3.81 -19.39 1.30
CA HIS A 110 -5.09 -18.72 1.56
C HIS A 110 -5.10 -17.32 0.94
N LEU A 111 -4.07 -16.52 1.22
CA LEU A 111 -3.98 -15.15 0.72
C LEU A 111 -3.97 -15.07 -0.82
N SER A 112 -3.34 -16.03 -1.50
CA SER A 112 -3.32 -16.09 -2.97
C SER A 112 -4.70 -16.30 -3.60
N LYS A 113 -5.65 -16.88 -2.85
CA LYS A 113 -7.01 -17.19 -3.30
C LYS A 113 -8.02 -16.06 -3.00
N LEU A 114 -7.63 -15.04 -2.22
CA LEU A 114 -8.45 -13.87 -1.92
C LEU A 114 -8.45 -12.83 -3.06
N VAL A 115 -9.04 -13.21 -4.20
CA VAL A 115 -9.02 -12.42 -5.44
C VAL A 115 -9.99 -11.23 -5.39
N ILE A 116 -11.17 -11.40 -4.79
CA ILE A 116 -12.16 -10.35 -4.55
C ILE A 116 -11.62 -9.34 -3.54
N CYS A 117 -11.00 -9.78 -2.45
CA CYS A 117 -10.37 -8.88 -1.49
C CYS A 117 -9.28 -8.03 -2.16
N GLU A 118 -8.43 -8.64 -3.01
CA GLU A 118 -7.42 -7.92 -3.77
C GLU A 118 -8.04 -6.94 -4.79
N ALA A 119 -9.14 -7.31 -5.44
CA ALA A 119 -9.88 -6.42 -6.33
C ALA A 119 -10.48 -5.22 -5.58
N ILE A 120 -11.02 -5.43 -4.37
CA ILE A 120 -11.54 -4.36 -3.50
C ILE A 120 -10.41 -3.42 -3.07
N ILE A 121 -9.25 -3.96 -2.68
CA ILE A 121 -8.07 -3.16 -2.33
C ILE A 121 -7.62 -2.31 -3.51
N ASN A 122 -7.52 -2.88 -4.71
CA ASN A 122 -7.10 -2.15 -5.90
C ASN A 122 -8.09 -1.05 -6.30
N GLU A 123 -9.40 -1.33 -6.25
CA GLU A 123 -10.40 -0.32 -6.54
C GLU A 123 -10.43 0.78 -5.47
N THR A 124 -10.19 0.41 -4.21
CA THR A 124 -10.05 1.38 -3.13
C THR A 124 -8.83 2.26 -3.36
N LEU A 125 -7.68 1.72 -3.78
CA LEU A 125 -6.49 2.50 -4.09
C LEU A 125 -6.66 3.39 -5.33
N ARG A 126 -7.47 2.96 -6.32
CA ARG A 126 -7.82 3.78 -7.49
C ARG A 126 -8.62 5.01 -7.08
N LEU A 127 -9.64 4.83 -6.24
CA LEU A 127 -10.51 5.92 -5.81
C LEU A 127 -9.90 6.71 -4.63
N TYR A 128 -9.29 6.06 -3.66
CA TYR A 128 -8.80 6.68 -2.43
C TYR A 128 -7.32 6.35 -2.20
N PRO A 129 -6.41 6.79 -3.09
CA PRO A 129 -4.98 6.54 -2.91
C PRO A 129 -4.47 7.25 -1.66
N SER A 130 -3.79 6.50 -0.77
CA SER A 130 -3.18 7.06 0.44
C SER A 130 -2.13 8.14 0.15
N ALA A 131 -1.48 8.07 -1.01
CA ALA A 131 -0.54 9.07 -1.51
C ALA A 131 -0.98 9.56 -2.91
N PRO A 132 -1.83 10.61 -3.01
CA PRO A 132 -2.46 11.03 -4.27
C PRO A 132 -1.56 11.87 -5.18
N ILE A 133 -0.45 12.41 -4.67
CA ILE A 133 0.41 13.35 -5.41
C ILE A 133 1.88 12.98 -5.18
N PHE A 134 2.63 12.83 -6.27
CA PHE A 134 4.08 12.67 -6.26
C PHE A 134 4.74 13.88 -6.93
N ILE A 135 5.78 14.44 -6.32
CA ILE A 135 6.45 15.65 -6.81
C ILE A 135 7.84 15.30 -7.36
N ARG A 136 8.21 15.92 -8.48
CA ARG A 136 9.58 15.88 -9.04
C ARG A 136 10.04 17.29 -9.35
N ARG A 137 11.29 17.61 -9.02
CA ARG A 137 11.93 18.86 -9.48
C ARG A 137 12.82 18.56 -10.68
N CYS A 138 12.65 19.36 -11.73
CA CYS A 138 13.48 19.33 -12.92
C CYS A 138 14.88 19.86 -12.59
N ILE A 139 15.89 18.98 -12.52
CA ILE A 139 17.28 19.36 -12.20
C ILE A 139 18.09 19.80 -13.43
N HIS A 140 17.60 19.48 -14.63
CA HIS A 140 18.15 19.89 -15.91
C HIS A 140 17.00 20.14 -16.87
N GLY A 141 17.03 21.25 -17.61
CA GLY A 141 15.98 21.58 -18.58
C GLY A 141 15.71 20.41 -19.53
N HIS A 142 14.44 20.11 -19.76
CA HIS A 142 14.00 18.91 -20.49
C HIS A 142 12.77 19.19 -21.34
N THR A 143 12.49 18.34 -22.32
CA THR A 143 11.26 18.40 -23.12
C THR A 143 10.45 17.13 -22.97
N ILE A 144 9.12 17.24 -22.91
CA ILE A 144 8.21 16.10 -22.82
C ILE A 144 7.08 16.18 -23.87
N GLY A 145 6.36 15.08 -24.07
CA GLY A 145 5.27 14.94 -25.06
C GLY A 145 5.70 14.15 -26.30
N THR A 146 4.73 13.76 -27.14
CA THR A 146 4.94 12.89 -28.31
C THR A 146 6.01 13.42 -29.26
N ASP A 147 6.14 14.74 -29.39
CA ASP A 147 7.15 15.40 -30.24
C ASP A 147 8.01 16.42 -29.47
N ASN A 148 8.28 16.18 -28.17
CA ASN A 148 9.06 17.09 -27.32
C ASN A 148 8.51 18.53 -27.26
N GLN A 149 7.20 18.69 -27.47
CA GLN A 149 6.55 19.98 -27.63
C GLN A 149 6.45 20.81 -26.33
N LEU A 150 6.60 20.18 -25.16
CA LEU A 150 6.53 20.85 -23.87
C LEU A 150 7.92 21.00 -23.28
N ASN A 151 8.43 22.23 -23.27
CA ASN A 151 9.67 22.57 -22.58
C ASN A 151 9.43 22.71 -21.07
N ILE A 152 10.26 22.03 -20.29
CA ILE A 152 10.31 22.08 -18.84
C ILE A 152 11.64 22.71 -18.45
N PRO A 153 11.65 23.98 -18.03
CA PRO A 153 12.84 24.63 -17.52
C PRO A 153 13.40 23.94 -16.28
N ILE A 154 14.71 24.08 -16.07
CA ILE A 154 15.34 23.76 -14.79
C ILE A 154 14.60 24.45 -13.63
N ASP A 155 14.58 23.79 -12.49
CA ASP A 155 13.90 24.20 -11.25
C ASP A 155 12.36 24.17 -11.27
N THR A 156 11.76 23.67 -12.35
CA THR A 156 10.31 23.43 -12.43
C THR A 156 9.89 22.25 -11.56
N ASP A 157 8.85 22.43 -10.73
CA ASP A 157 8.17 21.34 -10.03
C ASP A 157 7.09 20.71 -10.89
N ILE A 158 7.13 19.39 -11.00
CA ILE A 158 6.17 18.56 -11.71
C ILE A 158 5.35 17.79 -10.68
N PHE A 159 4.05 18.00 -10.69
CA PHE A 159 3.09 17.33 -9.82
C PHE A 159 2.39 16.21 -10.60
N ILE A 160 2.63 14.97 -10.20
CA ILE A 160 1.97 13.80 -10.75
C ILE A 160 0.82 13.45 -9.81
N ASN A 161 -0.41 13.72 -10.24
CA ASN A 161 -1.61 13.52 -9.43
C ASN A 161 -2.30 12.19 -9.82
N SER A 162 -2.04 11.14 -9.04
CA SER A 162 -2.64 9.82 -9.23
C SER A 162 -4.14 9.85 -8.99
N TYR A 163 -4.62 10.65 -8.02
CA TYR A 163 -6.05 10.78 -7.72
C TYR A 163 -6.88 11.26 -8.93
N ILE A 164 -6.39 12.27 -9.66
CA ILE A 164 -7.03 12.76 -10.88
C ILE A 164 -6.87 11.75 -12.02
N LEU A 165 -5.66 11.22 -12.21
CA LEU A 165 -5.36 10.24 -13.24
C LEU A 165 -6.28 9.00 -13.15
N HIS A 166 -6.52 8.50 -11.95
CA HIS A 166 -7.35 7.33 -11.68
C HIS A 166 -8.86 7.58 -11.86
N ARG A 167 -9.24 8.83 -12.13
CA ARG A 167 -10.63 9.29 -12.39
C ARG A 167 -10.80 9.92 -13.77
N ARG A 168 -9.84 9.73 -14.67
CA ARG A 168 -9.94 10.21 -16.04
C ARG A 168 -10.87 9.30 -16.84
N SER A 169 -11.97 9.85 -17.38
CA SER A 169 -12.98 9.08 -18.11
C SER A 169 -12.47 8.39 -19.37
N ASP A 170 -11.45 8.97 -19.99
CA ASP A 170 -10.77 8.40 -21.16
C ASP A 170 -9.92 7.17 -20.81
N LEU A 171 -9.59 6.97 -19.53
CA LEU A 171 -8.85 5.82 -19.03
C LEU A 171 -9.74 4.88 -18.20
N TRP A 172 -10.78 5.41 -17.55
CA TRP A 172 -11.67 4.74 -16.60
C TRP A 172 -13.14 5.06 -16.92
N PRO A 173 -13.86 4.22 -17.68
CA PRO A 173 -15.21 4.53 -18.16
C PRO A 173 -16.27 4.74 -17.07
N GLN A 174 -16.10 4.12 -15.89
CA GLN A 174 -17.02 4.21 -14.75
C GLN A 174 -16.40 5.06 -13.63
N LEU A 175 -16.62 6.38 -13.70
CA LEU A 175 -15.80 7.40 -13.04
C LEU A 175 -15.81 7.40 -11.50
N LEU A 176 -16.98 7.23 -10.88
CA LEU A 176 -17.18 7.52 -9.45
C LEU A 176 -17.88 6.40 -8.68
N GLU A 177 -18.42 5.40 -9.39
CA GLU A 177 -18.97 4.23 -8.75
C GLU A 177 -17.83 3.29 -8.34
N PHE A 178 -17.94 2.73 -7.14
CA PHE A 178 -17.00 1.72 -6.69
C PHE A 178 -17.35 0.40 -7.38
N ASP A 179 -16.53 -0.01 -8.34
CA ASP A 179 -16.70 -1.27 -9.08
C ASP A 179 -15.41 -2.10 -9.03
N TYR A 180 -15.31 -2.97 -8.03
CA TYR A 180 -14.16 -3.87 -7.90
C TYR A 180 -14.10 -4.91 -9.03
N THR A 181 -15.18 -5.15 -9.76
CA THR A 181 -15.21 -6.19 -10.80
C THR A 181 -14.33 -5.84 -12.00
N CYS A 182 -13.99 -4.56 -12.17
CA CYS A 182 -13.03 -4.10 -13.19
C CYS A 182 -11.59 -4.60 -12.97
N TRP A 183 -11.31 -5.27 -11.86
CA TRP A 183 -10.03 -5.91 -11.55
C TRP A 183 -10.07 -7.44 -11.70
N LEU A 184 -11.26 -8.03 -11.87
CA LEU A 184 -11.45 -9.47 -11.97
C LEU A 184 -11.26 -9.95 -13.40
N ARG A 185 -10.75 -11.18 -13.55
CA ARG A 185 -10.62 -11.82 -14.86
C ARG A 185 -12.00 -12.04 -15.49
N ASP A 186 -12.09 -11.85 -16.81
CA ASP A 186 -13.31 -12.14 -17.57
C ASP A 186 -13.59 -13.67 -17.52
N PRO A 187 -14.75 -14.10 -16.98
CA PRO A 187 -15.08 -15.53 -16.86
C PRO A 187 -15.10 -16.28 -18.19
N LYS A 188 -15.23 -15.61 -19.33
CA LYS A 188 -15.32 -16.24 -20.66
C LYS A 188 -13.96 -16.61 -21.25
N ASN A 189 -12.92 -15.83 -20.95
CA ASN A 189 -11.60 -15.97 -21.57
C ASN A 189 -10.44 -15.98 -20.56
N ASP A 190 -10.74 -15.83 -19.27
CA ASP A 190 -9.78 -15.80 -18.16
C ASP A 190 -8.70 -14.72 -18.28
N LEU A 191 -8.95 -13.63 -19.02
CA LEU A 191 -8.03 -12.51 -19.16
C LEU A 191 -8.34 -11.43 -18.13
N LYS A 192 -7.29 -10.83 -17.56
CA LYS A 192 -7.44 -9.61 -16.76
C LYS A 192 -7.93 -8.46 -17.65
N PRO A 193 -8.76 -7.54 -17.13
CA PRO A 193 -9.18 -6.36 -17.87
C PRO A 193 -7.97 -5.58 -18.35
N LYS A 194 -7.93 -5.27 -19.65
CA LYS A 194 -6.84 -4.49 -20.23
C LYS A 194 -7.05 -3.03 -19.88
N SER A 195 -6.12 -2.46 -19.13
CA SER A 195 -6.07 -1.01 -18.98
C SER A 195 -5.80 -0.35 -20.34
N VAL A 196 -6.42 0.81 -20.56
CA VAL A 196 -6.27 1.60 -21.79
C VAL A 196 -4.82 2.07 -21.97
N HIS A 197 -4.07 2.21 -20.87
CA HIS A 197 -2.68 2.66 -20.87
C HIS A 197 -1.87 2.04 -19.72
N LEU A 198 -0.58 1.73 -19.96
CA LEU A 198 0.31 1.10 -18.97
C LEU A 198 0.39 1.88 -17.66
N PHE A 199 0.34 3.20 -17.75
CA PHE A 199 0.42 4.12 -16.61
C PHE A 199 -0.94 4.70 -16.18
N ALA A 200 -2.07 4.09 -16.54
CA ALA A 200 -3.39 4.58 -16.10
C ALA A 200 -3.68 4.30 -14.61
N TYR A 201 -2.95 3.36 -14.01
CA TYR A 201 -3.03 2.99 -12.60
C TYR A 201 -1.64 3.11 -11.96
N LEU A 202 -1.53 3.94 -10.93
CA LEU A 202 -0.28 4.37 -10.28
C LEU A 202 -0.46 4.58 -8.75
N PRO A 203 -1.03 3.61 -8.02
CA PRO A 203 -1.25 3.74 -6.58
C PRO A 203 0.07 3.80 -5.77
N PHE A 204 1.14 3.23 -6.33
CA PHE A 204 2.46 3.13 -5.69
C PHE A 204 3.56 3.89 -6.45
N ALA A 205 3.17 4.79 -7.37
CA ALA A 205 4.06 5.37 -8.39
C ALA A 205 4.62 4.29 -9.35
N ALA A 206 5.72 4.58 -10.04
CA ALA A 206 6.33 3.69 -11.04
C ALA A 206 7.85 3.91 -11.14
N ASP A 207 8.51 2.99 -11.86
CA ASP A 207 9.92 3.05 -12.25
C ASP A 207 10.86 3.10 -11.01
N PRO A 208 12.10 3.64 -11.05
CA PRO A 208 13.02 3.66 -9.89
C PRO A 208 12.50 4.32 -8.62
N ARG A 209 11.33 4.97 -8.68
CA ARG A 209 10.67 5.62 -7.56
C ARG A 209 9.33 4.97 -7.22
N ASN A 210 9.08 3.74 -7.67
CA ASN A 210 7.98 2.92 -7.18
C ASN A 210 8.17 2.65 -5.67
N CYS A 211 7.06 2.55 -4.94
CA CYS A 211 7.05 2.19 -3.53
C CYS A 211 7.67 0.79 -3.33
N ILE A 212 8.79 0.75 -2.60
CA ILE A 212 9.45 -0.51 -2.21
C ILE A 212 8.58 -1.36 -1.26
N GLY A 213 7.65 -0.74 -0.53
CA GLY A 213 6.72 -1.39 0.38
C GLY A 213 5.44 -1.91 -0.27
N GLN A 214 5.26 -1.77 -1.59
CA GLN A 214 4.01 -2.11 -2.28
C GLN A 214 3.51 -3.53 -1.94
N ASN A 215 4.38 -4.54 -2.06
CA ASN A 215 3.99 -5.93 -1.82
C ASN A 215 3.62 -6.15 -0.34
N PHE A 216 4.40 -5.56 0.57
CA PHE A 216 4.14 -5.66 2.01
C PHE A 216 2.81 -5.00 2.39
N ALA A 217 2.54 -3.79 1.87
CA ALA A 217 1.29 -3.07 2.14
C ALA A 217 0.05 -3.82 1.62
N LEU A 218 0.12 -4.38 0.40
CA LEU A 218 -0.98 -5.19 -0.14
C LEU A 218 -1.18 -6.49 0.65
N PHE A 219 -0.09 -7.13 1.08
CA PHE A 219 -0.12 -8.33 1.91
C PHE A 219 -0.76 -8.03 3.27
N GLU A 220 -0.28 -7.01 3.97
CA GLU A 220 -0.77 -6.53 5.25
C GLU A 220 -2.26 -6.16 5.17
N ALA A 221 -2.66 -5.40 4.14
CA ALA A 221 -4.06 -5.02 3.93
C ALA A 221 -4.96 -6.24 3.69
N LYS A 222 -4.52 -7.25 2.92
CA LYS A 222 -5.28 -8.49 2.72
C LYS A 222 -5.47 -9.27 4.02
N ILE A 223 -4.41 -9.39 4.83
CA ILE A 223 -4.48 -10.04 6.14
C ILE A 223 -5.46 -9.30 7.05
N MET A 224 -5.29 -7.98 7.21
CA MET A 224 -6.17 -7.19 8.07
C MET A 224 -7.62 -7.30 7.62
N LEU A 225 -7.88 -7.12 6.32
CA LEU A 225 -9.22 -7.23 5.77
C LEU A 225 -9.85 -8.60 6.07
N ALA A 226 -9.12 -9.68 5.82
CA ALA A 226 -9.58 -11.04 6.09
C ALA A 226 -9.93 -11.23 7.58
N MET A 227 -9.01 -10.88 8.48
CA MET A 227 -9.17 -11.06 9.93
C MET A 227 -10.33 -10.22 10.47
N PHE A 228 -10.43 -8.96 10.07
CA PHE A 228 -11.50 -8.09 10.53
C PHE A 228 -12.87 -8.54 10.05
N VAL A 229 -13.01 -8.90 8.77
CA VAL A 229 -14.29 -9.36 8.20
C VAL A 229 -14.69 -10.73 8.78
N GLN A 230 -13.74 -11.62 9.06
CA GLN A 230 -14.04 -12.91 9.70
C GLN A 230 -14.50 -12.77 11.16
N HIS A 231 -13.93 -11.82 11.92
CA HIS A 231 -14.14 -11.75 13.38
C HIS A 231 -15.08 -10.62 13.84
N CYS A 232 -15.40 -9.66 12.98
CA CYS A 232 -16.18 -8.49 13.35
C CYS A 232 -17.38 -8.30 12.42
N HIS A 233 -18.47 -7.76 12.98
CA HIS A 233 -19.61 -7.29 12.20
C HIS A 233 -19.58 -5.76 12.09
N PHE A 234 -19.57 -5.24 10.87
CA PHE A 234 -19.49 -3.81 10.59
C PHE A 234 -20.84 -3.26 10.18
N LYS A 235 -21.17 -2.08 10.70
CA LYS A 235 -22.34 -1.31 10.30
C LYS A 235 -22.08 0.17 10.50
N LEU A 236 -22.51 1.01 9.56
CA LEU A 236 -22.55 2.45 9.78
C LEU A 236 -23.44 2.79 10.98
N VAL A 237 -23.01 3.80 11.73
CA VAL A 237 -23.88 4.40 12.74
C VAL A 237 -25.12 4.96 12.05
N THR A 238 -26.29 4.71 12.63
CA THR A 238 -27.57 5.16 12.08
C THR A 238 -27.54 6.64 11.72
N GLY A 239 -27.83 6.95 10.45
CA GLY A 239 -27.87 8.32 9.93
C GLY A 239 -26.57 8.83 9.30
N GLN A 240 -25.48 8.05 9.35
CA GLN A 240 -24.26 8.32 8.59
C GLN A 240 -24.38 7.77 7.16
N LYS A 241 -23.72 8.43 6.21
CA LYS A 241 -23.61 8.06 4.80
C LYS A 241 -22.14 8.02 4.42
#